data_AF-X0YGL3-F1
#
_entry.id   AF-X0YGL3-F1
#
_cell.length_a   1.000
_cell.length_b   1.000
_cell.length_c   1.000
_cell.angle_alpha   90.00
_cell.angle_beta   90.00
_cell.angle_gamma   90.00
#
_symmetry.space_group_name_H-M   'P 1'
#
loop_
_entity.id
_entity.type
_entity.pdbx_description
1 polymer ?
#
loop_
_entity_poly.entity_id
_entity_poly.type
_entity_poly.pdbx_seq_one_letter_code
_entity_poly.pdbx_strand_id
1 'polypeptide(L)'
;MAGIMAPFDISRLITELKKVISIPIHLHTHYTSGMASMVYLEAIKAGVDIVDTCLAPFALRTSQPAVEPIVATLYRTTRDPGFKLSLLLELGDYIETIAPKYRDYLAKNKMSVIDTGVLAHQVPGGMISNLVSQLKEAKALDRLPEVYKEVAVARKELGTPPLVTPTSQIVGVQAVLNVLFGRYKMVTNEVKDLVYGLYGKTPTPVDPEVQKKVLKGYKRGDTPVTGRAADYLEPELE
;
A
#
# COMPACT_ATOMS: atom_id res chain seq x y z
N MET A 1 3.84 -0.51 2.64
CA MET A 1 2.39 -0.75 2.68
C MET A 1 1.99 -1.95 1.83
N ALA A 2 2.07 -1.93 0.50
CA ALA A 2 1.58 -3.05 -0.33
C ALA A 2 2.44 -4.34 -0.29
N GLY A 3 3.65 -4.28 0.27
CA GLY A 3 4.58 -5.41 0.31
C GLY A 3 5.22 -5.73 -1.05
N ILE A 4 5.33 -4.74 -1.95
CA ILE A 4 5.81 -4.92 -3.33
C ILE A 4 7.26 -4.48 -3.55
N MET A 5 7.98 -4.17 -2.48
CA MET A 5 9.37 -3.71 -2.58
C MET A 5 10.28 -4.85 -3.03
N ALA A 6 11.08 -4.63 -4.07
CA ALA A 6 12.06 -5.61 -4.52
C ALA A 6 13.33 -5.55 -3.63
N PRO A 7 13.88 -6.70 -3.20
CA PRO A 7 15.05 -6.74 -2.31
C PRO A 7 16.28 -6.01 -2.86
N PHE A 8 16.60 -6.17 -4.14
CA PHE A 8 17.80 -5.54 -4.71
C PHE A 8 17.61 -4.04 -4.96
N ASP A 9 16.38 -3.61 -5.27
CA ASP A 9 16.06 -2.19 -5.41
C ASP A 9 16.16 -1.46 -4.07
N ILE A 10 15.74 -2.08 -2.96
CA ILE A 10 15.86 -1.45 -1.65
C ILE A 10 17.31 -1.30 -1.22
N SER A 11 18.17 -2.29 -1.50
CA SER A 11 19.60 -2.22 -1.20
C SER A 11 20.24 -1.00 -1.89
N ARG A 12 19.93 -0.83 -3.17
CA ARG A 12 20.36 0.34 -3.95
C ARG A 12 19.80 1.64 -3.38
N LEU A 13 18.51 1.70 -3.10
CA LEU A 13 17.85 2.90 -2.57
C LEU A 13 18.46 3.33 -1.22
N ILE A 14 18.60 2.41 -0.27
CA ILE A 14 19.20 2.69 1.04
C ILE A 14 20.64 3.18 0.88
N THR A 15 21.43 2.53 0.02
CA THR A 15 22.82 2.94 -0.25
C THR A 15 22.89 4.37 -0.78
N GLU A 16 22.04 4.75 -1.74
CA GLU A 16 22.02 6.11 -2.28
C GLU A 16 21.50 7.13 -1.26
N LEU A 17 20.47 6.79 -0.48
CA LEU A 17 19.96 7.66 0.58
C LEU A 17 21.05 7.94 1.63
N LYS A 18 21.76 6.94 2.12
CA LYS A 18 22.82 7.12 3.14
C LYS A 18 23.97 8.03 2.65
N LYS A 19 24.13 8.26 1.35
CA LYS A 19 25.11 9.24 0.81
C LYS A 19 24.63 10.68 0.91
N VAL A 20 23.32 10.92 0.89
CA VAL A 20 22.74 12.26 0.73
C VAL A 20 21.97 12.74 1.96
N ILE A 21 21.60 11.85 2.88
CA ILE A 21 20.95 12.21 4.15
C ILE A 21 21.74 11.68 5.35
N SER A 22 21.75 12.46 6.43
CA SER A 22 22.39 12.11 7.71
C SER A 22 21.41 11.55 8.74
N ILE A 23 20.11 11.76 8.54
CA ILE A 23 19.07 11.26 9.46
C ILE A 23 18.94 9.72 9.37
N PRO A 24 18.57 9.04 10.47
CA PRO A 24 18.34 7.60 10.46
C PRO A 24 17.25 7.21 9.47
N ILE A 25 17.47 6.10 8.75
CA ILE A 25 16.50 5.52 7.84
C ILE A 25 15.74 4.42 8.53
N HIS A 26 14.41 4.57 8.58
CA HIS A 26 13.48 3.58 9.11
C HIS A 26 12.70 2.94 7.96
N LEU A 27 12.83 1.62 7.83
CA LEU A 27 12.17 0.84 6.79
C LEU A 27 10.95 0.08 7.33
N HIS A 28 9.82 0.32 6.69
CA HIS A 28 8.56 -0.37 6.95
C HIS A 28 8.08 -1.10 5.70
N THR A 29 7.93 -2.42 5.78
CA THR A 29 7.26 -3.19 4.72
C THR A 29 6.36 -4.30 5.23
N HIS A 30 5.30 -4.58 4.48
CA HIS A 30 4.38 -5.69 4.76
C HIS A 30 4.84 -6.95 4.03
N TYR A 31 4.50 -8.10 4.57
CA TYR A 31 4.84 -9.44 4.09
C TYR A 31 3.92 -9.94 2.97
N THR A 32 3.00 -9.12 2.48
CA THR A 32 1.90 -9.55 1.59
C THR A 32 2.38 -10.38 0.40
N SER A 33 3.48 -9.99 -0.25
CA SER A 33 4.05 -10.73 -1.40
C SER A 33 4.94 -11.92 -1.02
N GLY A 34 5.34 -12.03 0.25
CA GLY A 34 6.37 -12.94 0.74
C GLY A 34 7.81 -12.40 0.66
N MET A 35 8.05 -11.22 0.07
CA MET A 35 9.42 -10.73 -0.15
C MET A 35 10.03 -9.95 1.02
N ALA A 36 9.24 -9.60 2.04
CA ALA A 36 9.64 -8.60 3.03
C ALA A 36 10.86 -9.01 3.89
N SER A 37 11.03 -10.28 4.25
CA SER A 37 12.25 -10.71 4.96
C SER A 37 13.50 -10.56 4.09
N MET A 38 13.40 -10.83 2.78
CA MET A 38 14.51 -10.61 1.84
C MET A 38 14.83 -9.11 1.71
N VAL A 39 13.79 -8.28 1.62
CA VAL A 39 13.91 -6.81 1.62
C VAL A 39 14.65 -6.32 2.87
N TYR A 40 14.28 -6.81 4.06
CA TYR A 40 14.96 -6.40 5.29
C TYR A 40 16.41 -6.86 5.32
N LEU A 41 16.71 -8.10 4.95
CA LEU A 41 18.09 -8.58 4.92
C LEU A 41 18.96 -7.73 3.99
N GLU A 42 18.47 -7.41 2.79
CA GLU A 42 19.18 -6.56 1.84
C GLU A 42 19.32 -5.10 2.34
N ALA A 43 18.29 -4.54 2.96
CA ALA A 43 18.35 -3.20 3.54
C ALA A 43 19.33 -3.11 4.72
N ILE A 44 19.38 -4.13 5.59
CA ILE A 44 20.32 -4.22 6.72
C ILE A 44 21.76 -4.27 6.22
N LYS A 45 22.04 -5.05 5.17
CA LYS A 45 23.35 -5.06 4.52
C LYS A 45 23.72 -3.68 3.95
N ALA A 46 22.76 -2.99 3.35
CA ALA A 46 22.93 -1.63 2.80
C ALA A 46 23.03 -0.54 3.89
N GLY A 47 22.77 -0.88 5.15
CA GLY A 47 22.95 0.02 6.29
C GLY A 47 21.74 0.85 6.67
N VAL A 48 20.53 0.30 6.49
CA VAL A 48 19.32 0.82 7.14
C VAL A 48 19.50 0.83 8.66
N ASP A 49 18.90 1.81 9.33
CA ASP A 49 19.11 2.04 10.76
C ASP A 49 18.02 1.36 11.61
N ILE A 50 16.77 1.32 11.12
CA ILE A 50 15.61 0.76 11.84
C ILE A 50 14.73 -0.04 10.87
N VAL A 51 14.20 -1.19 11.30
CA VAL A 51 13.20 -1.97 10.57
C VAL A 51 11.98 -2.25 11.45
N ASP A 52 10.78 -2.22 10.88
CA ASP A 52 9.55 -2.59 11.60
C ASP A 52 9.27 -4.08 11.54
N THR A 53 9.05 -4.71 12.69
CA THR A 53 8.71 -6.14 12.79
C THR A 53 7.47 -6.36 13.64
N CYS A 54 6.88 -7.55 13.53
CA CYS A 54 5.78 -8.00 14.38
C CYS A 54 6.19 -9.27 15.13
N LEU A 55 5.57 -9.57 16.27
CA LEU A 55 5.72 -10.89 16.91
C LEU A 55 5.09 -11.98 16.04
N ALA A 56 5.70 -13.16 16.00
CA ALA A 56 5.33 -14.26 15.10
C ALA A 56 3.82 -14.55 15.00
N PRO A 57 3.02 -14.57 16.09
CA PRO A 57 1.60 -14.92 16.01
C PRO A 57 0.74 -13.99 15.14
N PHE A 58 1.15 -12.72 14.98
CA PHE A 58 0.48 -11.73 14.13
C PHE A 58 1.37 -11.20 13.00
N ALA A 59 2.54 -11.79 12.79
CA ALA A 59 3.45 -11.45 11.72
C ALA A 59 3.02 -12.09 10.38
N LEU A 60 3.80 -11.79 9.33
CA LEU A 60 3.63 -12.29 7.97
C LEU A 60 2.29 -11.85 7.37
N ARG A 61 1.73 -12.59 6.40
CA ARG A 61 0.46 -12.24 5.72
C ARG A 61 0.42 -10.75 5.32
N THR A 62 -0.62 -10.03 5.75
CA THR A 62 -0.80 -8.59 5.54
C THR A 62 -0.09 -7.73 6.61
N SER A 63 0.66 -8.34 7.51
CA SER A 63 1.46 -7.73 8.59
C SER A 63 2.94 -7.60 8.18
N GLN A 64 3.85 -7.34 9.11
CA GLN A 64 5.30 -7.22 8.90
C GLN A 64 6.05 -8.56 9.06
N PRO A 65 7.32 -8.68 8.65
CA PRO A 65 8.18 -9.81 9.05
C PRO A 65 8.18 -10.06 10.55
N ALA A 66 8.28 -11.34 10.93
CA ALA A 66 8.41 -11.74 12.32
C ALA A 66 9.75 -11.26 12.91
N VAL A 67 9.75 -10.75 14.13
CA VAL A 67 10.94 -10.20 14.80
C VAL A 67 11.95 -11.29 15.16
N GLU A 68 11.46 -12.46 15.57
CA GLU A 68 12.21 -13.61 16.07
C GLU A 68 13.24 -14.11 15.04
N PRO A 69 12.86 -14.43 13.79
CA PRO A 69 13.83 -14.85 12.78
C PRO A 69 14.80 -13.73 12.37
N ILE A 70 14.39 -12.46 12.43
CA ILE A 70 15.31 -11.33 12.14
C ILE A 70 16.38 -11.23 13.23
N VAL A 71 15.99 -11.24 14.50
CA VAL A 71 16.91 -11.22 15.64
C VAL A 71 17.85 -12.44 15.61
N ALA A 72 17.31 -13.63 15.37
CA ALA A 72 18.13 -14.83 15.25
C ALA A 72 19.13 -14.76 14.08
N THR A 73 18.73 -14.16 12.95
CA THR A 73 19.59 -13.97 11.77
C THR A 73 20.73 -12.99 12.04
N LEU A 74 20.49 -11.94 12.83
CA LEU A 74 21.48 -10.89 13.13
C LEU A 74 22.35 -11.20 14.35
N TYR A 75 22.07 -12.29 15.06
CA TYR A 75 22.79 -12.66 16.27
C TYR A 75 24.30 -12.77 16.02
N ARG A 76 25.10 -12.09 16.85
CA ARG A 76 26.57 -11.99 16.76
C ARG A 76 27.10 -11.37 15.48
N THR A 77 26.28 -10.66 14.72
CA THR A 77 26.73 -9.82 13.60
C THR A 77 27.03 -8.39 14.09
N THR A 78 27.61 -7.55 13.24
CA THR A 78 27.77 -6.12 13.51
C THR A 78 26.44 -5.35 13.55
N ARG A 79 25.34 -6.01 13.18
CA ARG A 79 23.98 -5.46 13.14
C ARG A 79 23.06 -6.15 14.17
N ASP A 80 23.63 -6.86 15.15
CA ASP A 80 22.86 -7.48 16.23
C ASP A 80 22.13 -6.40 17.05
N PRO A 81 20.78 -6.44 17.16
CA PRO A 81 20.02 -5.47 17.94
C PRO A 81 20.11 -5.69 19.45
N GLY A 82 20.72 -6.79 19.92
CA GLY A 82 20.89 -7.10 21.34
C GLY A 82 19.63 -7.61 22.04
N PHE A 83 18.59 -7.98 21.28
CA PHE A 83 17.36 -8.52 21.85
C PHE A 83 17.53 -9.97 22.34
N LYS A 84 16.94 -10.27 23.50
CA LYS A 84 16.91 -11.63 24.05
C LYS A 84 15.84 -12.45 23.31
N LEU A 85 16.27 -13.37 22.45
CA LEU A 85 15.36 -14.24 21.71
C LEU A 85 14.38 -14.99 22.63
N SER A 86 14.84 -15.45 23.80
CA SER A 86 13.98 -16.14 24.78
C SER A 86 12.80 -15.29 25.26
N LEU A 87 13.01 -13.99 25.46
CA LEU A 87 11.94 -13.06 25.85
C LEU A 87 10.96 -12.82 24.70
N LEU A 88 11.44 -12.74 23.46
CA LEU A 88 10.56 -12.62 22.29
C LEU A 88 9.67 -13.84 22.12
N LEU A 89 10.21 -15.04 22.37
CA LEU A 89 9.44 -16.28 22.35
C LEU A 89 8.38 -16.31 23.45
N GLU A 90 8.72 -15.89 24.68
CA GLU A 90 7.75 -15.77 25.79
C GLU A 90 6.62 -14.78 25.46
N LEU A 91 6.95 -13.64 24.84
CA LEU A 91 5.95 -12.69 24.35
C LEU A 91 5.08 -13.30 23.25
N GLY A 92 5.68 -14.06 22.33
CA GLY A 92 4.95 -14.83 21.31
C GLY A 92 3.93 -15.78 21.93
N ASP A 93 4.36 -16.60 22.89
CA ASP A 93 3.50 -17.54 23.61
C ASP A 93 2.36 -16.82 24.35
N TYR A 94 2.64 -15.68 24.98
CA TYR A 94 1.60 -14.85 25.61
C TYR A 94 0.56 -14.38 24.58
N ILE A 95 1.01 -13.89 23.42
CA ILE A 95 0.11 -13.42 22.36
C ILE A 95 -0.70 -14.58 21.77
N GLU A 96 -0.15 -15.79 21.67
CA GLU A 96 -0.89 -17.01 21.29
C GLU A 96 -2.04 -17.32 22.25
N THR A 97 -1.94 -16.97 23.54
CA THR A 97 -3.09 -17.13 24.47
C THR A 97 -4.25 -16.17 24.15
N ILE A 98 -3.97 -15.06 23.46
CA ILE A 98 -4.94 -14.02 23.09
C ILE A 98 -5.51 -14.27 21.70
N ALA A 99 -4.68 -14.74 20.76
CA ALA A 99 -5.03 -14.92 19.35
C ALA A 99 -6.35 -15.67 19.09
N PRO A 100 -6.74 -16.71 19.86
CA PRO A 100 -8.02 -17.40 19.67
C PRO A 100 -9.26 -16.50 19.75
N LYS A 101 -9.21 -15.38 20.50
CA LYS A 101 -10.31 -14.41 20.58
C LYS A 101 -10.63 -13.74 19.24
N TYR A 102 -9.65 -13.70 18.34
CA TYR A 102 -9.73 -13.04 17.04
C TYR A 102 -9.84 -14.02 15.86
N ARG A 103 -9.97 -15.33 16.13
CA ARG A 103 -10.00 -16.38 15.11
C ARG A 103 -11.02 -16.15 14.00
N ASP A 104 -12.14 -15.50 14.33
CA ASP A 104 -13.22 -15.26 13.37
C ASP A 104 -12.95 -14.12 12.40
N TYR A 105 -11.95 -13.27 12.70
CA TYR A 105 -11.48 -12.21 11.82
C TYR A 105 -10.31 -12.65 10.92
N LEU A 106 -9.74 -13.85 11.16
CA LEU A 106 -8.69 -14.39 10.30
C LEU A 106 -9.27 -14.73 8.92
N ALA A 107 -8.50 -14.46 7.87
CA ALA A 107 -8.89 -14.77 6.50
C ALA A 107 -9.04 -16.30 6.34
N LYS A 108 -10.29 -16.77 6.11
CA LYS A 108 -10.63 -18.20 5.98
C LYS A 108 -10.65 -18.69 4.51
N ASN A 109 -10.40 -17.80 3.55
CA ASN A 109 -10.67 -18.04 2.12
C ASN A 109 -9.45 -18.53 1.31
N LYS A 110 -8.24 -18.54 1.87
CA LYS A 110 -7.03 -19.04 1.21
C LYS A 110 -6.10 -19.73 2.21
N MET A 111 -5.57 -20.89 1.81
CA MET A 111 -4.53 -21.59 2.59
C MET A 111 -3.21 -20.81 2.62
N SER A 112 -2.85 -20.17 1.50
CA SER A 112 -1.60 -19.42 1.38
C SER A 112 -1.51 -18.30 2.42
N VAL A 113 -0.33 -18.17 3.04
CA VAL A 113 0.01 -17.06 3.94
C VAL A 113 0.24 -15.77 3.15
N ILE A 114 0.75 -15.90 1.93
CA ILE A 114 1.10 -14.77 1.06
C ILE A 114 0.09 -14.63 -0.10
N ASP A 115 0.01 -13.43 -0.65
CA ASP A 115 -0.72 -13.13 -1.88
C ASP A 115 0.25 -12.76 -2.99
N THR A 116 0.65 -13.73 -3.82
CA THR A 116 1.56 -13.49 -4.95
C THR A 116 0.92 -12.66 -6.07
N GLY A 117 -0.42 -12.56 -6.10
CA GLY A 117 -1.12 -11.73 -7.08
C GLY A 117 -0.69 -10.26 -7.00
N VAL A 118 -0.37 -9.77 -5.80
CA VAL A 118 0.07 -8.39 -5.56
C VAL A 118 1.33 -8.02 -6.34
N LEU A 119 2.16 -9.01 -6.71
CA LEU A 119 3.34 -8.79 -7.55
C LEU A 119 2.98 -8.43 -8.98
N ALA A 120 1.85 -8.92 -9.48
CA ALA A 120 1.37 -8.64 -10.83
C ALA A 120 0.52 -7.36 -10.88
N HIS A 121 -0.48 -7.25 -10.02
CA HIS A 121 -1.47 -6.16 -10.10
C HIS A 121 -1.13 -4.95 -9.22
N GLN A 122 -0.17 -5.06 -8.28
CA GLN A 122 0.24 -4.01 -7.34
C GLN A 122 -0.90 -3.43 -6.47
N VAL A 123 -2.05 -4.09 -6.45
CA VAL A 123 -3.24 -3.71 -5.67
C VAL A 123 -3.06 -4.18 -4.23
N PRO A 124 -3.05 -3.30 -3.22
CA PRO A 124 -2.92 -3.70 -1.82
C PRO A 124 -4.07 -4.61 -1.36
N GLY A 125 -3.80 -5.54 -0.44
CA GLY A 125 -4.79 -6.54 0.01
C GLY A 125 -6.13 -5.96 0.48
N GLY A 126 -6.11 -4.90 1.29
CA GLY A 126 -7.35 -4.23 1.74
C GLY A 126 -8.19 -3.63 0.60
N MET A 127 -7.54 -3.21 -0.49
CA MET A 127 -8.23 -2.71 -1.68
C MET A 127 -8.88 -3.87 -2.45
N ILE A 128 -8.25 -5.04 -2.54
CA ILE A 128 -8.81 -6.22 -3.22
C ILE A 128 -10.13 -6.64 -2.56
N SER A 129 -10.17 -6.73 -1.23
CA SER A 129 -11.38 -7.10 -0.49
C SER A 129 -12.57 -6.22 -0.85
N ASN A 130 -12.34 -4.90 -0.93
CA ASN A 130 -13.37 -3.93 -1.28
C ASN A 130 -13.82 -4.06 -2.74
N LEU A 131 -12.87 -4.20 -3.68
CA LEU A 131 -13.17 -4.42 -5.10
C LEU A 131 -14.03 -5.68 -5.31
N VAL A 132 -13.68 -6.77 -4.62
CA VAL A 132 -14.42 -8.04 -4.69
C VAL A 132 -15.83 -7.88 -4.12
N SER A 133 -16.01 -7.16 -3.01
CA SER A 133 -17.35 -6.87 -2.46
C SER A 133 -18.21 -6.11 -3.47
N GLN A 134 -17.68 -5.03 -4.03
CA GLN A 134 -18.38 -4.20 -5.02
C GLN A 134 -18.80 -4.98 -6.26
N LEU A 135 -17.90 -5.83 -6.79
CA LEU A 135 -18.23 -6.67 -7.94
C LEU A 135 -19.26 -7.75 -7.61
N LYS A 136 -19.25 -8.31 -6.39
CA LYS A 136 -20.28 -9.26 -5.95
C LYS A 136 -21.65 -8.60 -5.85
N GLU A 137 -21.72 -7.42 -5.25
CA GLU A 137 -22.95 -6.62 -5.16
C GLU A 137 -23.49 -6.26 -6.55
N ALA A 138 -22.60 -5.93 -7.50
CA ALA A 138 -22.94 -5.70 -8.89
C ALA A 138 -23.20 -6.97 -9.71
N LYS A 139 -23.11 -8.16 -9.11
CA LYS A 139 -23.23 -9.48 -9.79
C LYS A 139 -22.28 -9.63 -11.00
N ALA A 140 -21.07 -9.09 -10.90
CA ALA A 140 -20.07 -9.02 -11.96
C ALA A 140 -18.68 -9.51 -11.50
N LEU A 141 -18.63 -10.47 -10.57
CA LEU A 141 -17.37 -10.97 -10.00
C LEU A 141 -16.45 -11.61 -11.06
N ASP A 142 -17.03 -12.18 -12.11
CA ASP A 142 -16.34 -12.72 -13.28
C ASP A 142 -15.47 -11.68 -14.00
N ARG A 143 -15.79 -10.38 -13.85
CA ARG A 143 -15.06 -9.26 -14.47
C ARG A 143 -13.88 -8.76 -13.64
N LEU A 144 -13.56 -9.39 -12.52
CA LEU A 144 -12.42 -9.03 -11.67
C LEU A 144 -11.07 -8.92 -12.44
N PRO A 145 -10.74 -9.83 -13.39
CA PRO A 145 -9.53 -9.68 -14.18
C PRO A 145 -9.49 -8.43 -15.06
N GLU A 146 -10.65 -7.97 -15.56
CA GLU A 146 -10.75 -6.70 -16.30
C GLU A 146 -10.47 -5.51 -15.37
N VAL A 147 -11.00 -5.54 -14.15
CA VAL A 147 -10.77 -4.51 -13.14
C VAL A 147 -9.29 -4.38 -12.78
N TYR A 148 -8.57 -5.49 -12.63
CA TYR A 148 -7.12 -5.42 -12.36
C TYR A 148 -6.33 -4.73 -13.48
N LYS A 149 -6.69 -4.98 -14.73
CA LYS A 149 -6.07 -4.28 -15.87
C LYS A 149 -6.44 -2.80 -15.85
N GLU A 150 -7.70 -2.48 -15.62
CA GLU A 150 -8.18 -1.10 -15.61
C GLU A 150 -7.59 -0.29 -14.45
N VAL A 151 -7.29 -0.89 -13.28
CA VAL A 151 -6.59 -0.20 -12.18
C VAL A 151 -5.24 0.34 -12.64
N ALA A 152 -4.46 -0.45 -13.39
CA ALA A 152 -3.16 0.01 -13.89
C ALA A 152 -3.29 1.17 -14.89
N VAL A 153 -4.29 1.10 -15.78
CA VAL A 153 -4.56 2.15 -16.78
C VAL A 153 -5.05 3.42 -16.10
N ALA A 154 -6.08 3.33 -15.25
CA ALA A 154 -6.63 4.47 -14.52
C ALA A 154 -5.58 5.11 -13.62
N ARG A 155 -4.75 4.31 -12.92
CA ARG A 155 -3.62 4.85 -12.13
C ARG A 155 -2.67 5.68 -12.97
N LYS A 156 -2.32 5.22 -14.18
CA LYS A 156 -1.43 5.95 -15.08
C LYS A 156 -2.05 7.27 -15.52
N GLU A 157 -3.30 7.24 -15.95
CA GLU A 157 -4.03 8.42 -16.42
C GLU A 157 -4.27 9.44 -15.30
N LEU A 158 -4.46 8.99 -14.06
CA LEU A 158 -4.64 9.84 -12.88
C LEU A 158 -3.32 10.35 -12.29
N GLY A 159 -2.21 10.30 -13.04
CA GLY A 159 -0.93 10.87 -12.62
C GLY A 159 -0.06 9.94 -11.76
N THR A 160 -0.25 8.63 -11.87
CA THR A 160 0.51 7.57 -11.17
C THR A 160 0.58 7.69 -9.63
N PRO A 161 -0.51 8.06 -8.92
CA PRO A 161 -0.47 8.14 -7.47
C PRO A 161 -0.05 6.78 -6.86
N PRO A 162 0.69 6.78 -5.74
CA PRO A 162 0.89 5.56 -4.96
C PRO A 162 -0.46 4.96 -4.57
N LEU A 163 -0.64 3.65 -4.70
CA LEU A 163 -1.88 2.99 -4.27
C LEU A 163 -1.83 2.76 -2.75
N VAL A 164 -2.09 3.81 -1.99
CA VAL A 164 -2.21 3.82 -0.54
C VAL A 164 -3.51 4.54 -0.18
N THR A 165 -4.08 4.32 1.00
CA THR A 165 -5.27 5.07 1.40
C THR A 165 -4.95 6.57 1.44
N PRO A 166 -5.80 7.46 0.86
CA PRO A 166 -7.09 7.17 0.22
C PRO A 166 -7.01 6.85 -1.29
N THR A 167 -5.92 7.17 -1.98
CA THR A 167 -5.79 7.07 -3.45
C THR A 167 -5.99 5.65 -4.00
N SER A 168 -5.68 4.60 -3.23
CA SER A 168 -5.97 3.21 -3.59
C SER A 168 -7.47 3.00 -3.84
N GLN A 169 -8.33 3.48 -2.95
CA GLN A 169 -9.78 3.38 -3.09
C GLN A 169 -10.29 4.24 -4.25
N ILE A 170 -9.78 5.46 -4.40
CA ILE A 170 -10.16 6.38 -5.49
C ILE A 170 -9.92 5.72 -6.86
N VAL A 171 -8.70 5.21 -7.08
CA VAL A 171 -8.34 4.54 -8.34
C VAL A 171 -9.12 3.23 -8.50
N GLY A 172 -9.27 2.47 -7.43
CA GLY A 172 -9.97 1.19 -7.44
C GLY A 172 -11.43 1.28 -7.83
N VAL A 173 -12.17 2.17 -7.16
CA VAL A 173 -13.58 2.42 -7.45
C VAL A 173 -13.75 2.94 -8.86
N GLN A 174 -12.90 3.88 -9.30
CA GLN A 174 -12.97 4.38 -10.67
C GLN A 174 -12.73 3.28 -11.71
N ALA A 175 -11.81 2.33 -11.44
CA ALA A 175 -11.59 1.19 -12.31
C ALA A 175 -12.80 0.25 -12.40
N VAL A 176 -13.48 -0.02 -11.28
CA VAL A 176 -14.75 -0.78 -11.27
C VAL A 176 -15.81 -0.07 -12.10
N LEU A 177 -15.99 1.24 -11.91
CA LEU A 177 -16.95 2.03 -12.67
C LEU A 177 -16.64 2.04 -14.18
N ASN A 178 -15.36 2.16 -14.53
CA ASN A 178 -14.89 2.13 -15.93
C ASN A 178 -15.21 0.80 -16.61
N VAL A 179 -15.00 -0.32 -15.89
CA VAL A 179 -15.31 -1.67 -16.40
C VAL A 179 -16.81 -1.88 -16.54
N LEU A 180 -17.60 -1.54 -15.52
CA LEU A 180 -19.04 -1.79 -15.50
C LEU A 180 -19.82 -0.89 -16.46
N PHE A 181 -19.45 0.37 -16.59
CA PHE A 181 -20.28 1.37 -17.27
C PHE A 181 -19.57 2.09 -18.43
N GLY A 182 -18.28 1.83 -18.63
CA GLY A 182 -17.44 2.47 -19.63
C GLY A 182 -16.57 3.59 -19.05
N ARG A 183 -15.39 3.75 -19.65
CA ARG A 183 -14.30 4.59 -19.11
C ARG A 183 -14.73 6.05 -18.88
N TYR A 184 -14.65 6.50 -17.63
CA TYR A 184 -15.00 7.83 -17.14
C TYR A 184 -16.39 8.32 -17.59
N LYS A 185 -17.36 7.41 -17.82
CA LYS A 185 -18.76 7.80 -18.02
C LYS A 185 -19.42 8.19 -16.69
N MET A 186 -19.04 7.47 -15.63
CA MET A 186 -19.34 7.84 -14.25
C MET A 186 -18.03 8.10 -13.52
N VAL A 187 -17.97 9.23 -12.83
CA VAL A 187 -16.76 9.72 -12.15
C VAL A 187 -17.14 10.19 -10.76
N THR A 188 -16.46 9.66 -9.74
CA THR A 188 -16.72 10.02 -8.34
C THR A 188 -16.20 11.42 -8.02
N ASN A 189 -16.68 12.01 -6.92
CA ASN A 189 -16.19 13.33 -6.51
C ASN A 189 -14.71 13.27 -6.10
N GLU A 190 -14.26 12.17 -5.51
CA GLU A 190 -12.87 11.99 -5.06
C GLU A 190 -11.90 11.93 -6.24
N VAL A 191 -12.32 11.38 -7.39
CA VAL A 191 -11.53 11.44 -8.63
C VAL A 191 -11.47 12.87 -9.16
N LYS A 192 -12.59 13.60 -9.12
CA LYS A 192 -12.60 15.03 -9.51
C LYS A 192 -11.70 15.86 -8.60
N ASP A 193 -11.74 15.62 -7.30
CA ASP A 193 -10.90 16.27 -6.30
C ASP A 193 -9.41 15.95 -6.51
N LEU A 194 -9.07 14.69 -6.81
CA LEU A 194 -7.71 14.28 -7.16
C LEU A 194 -7.21 15.01 -8.40
N VAL A 195 -7.99 14.99 -9.47
CA VAL A 195 -7.64 15.62 -10.76
C VAL A 195 -7.61 17.14 -10.66
N TYR A 196 -8.45 17.73 -9.79
CA TYR A 196 -8.44 19.15 -9.50
C TYR A 196 -7.24 19.58 -8.64
N GLY A 197 -6.54 18.65 -7.98
CA GLY A 197 -5.34 18.92 -7.18
C GLY A 197 -5.56 19.00 -5.67
N LEU A 198 -6.73 18.61 -5.15
CA LEU A 198 -7.03 18.67 -3.70
C LEU A 198 -6.34 17.58 -2.87
N TYR A 199 -5.72 16.60 -3.52
CA TYR A 199 -4.85 15.62 -2.86
C TYR A 199 -3.36 15.95 -3.03
N GLY A 200 -3.05 17.11 -3.63
CA GLY A 200 -1.70 17.56 -3.93
C GLY A 200 -1.20 17.14 -5.31
N LYS A 201 0.09 17.35 -5.53
CA LYS A 201 0.75 17.07 -6.82
C LYS A 201 0.92 15.57 -7.03
N THR A 202 0.42 15.07 -8.16
CA THR A 202 0.63 13.68 -8.59
C THR A 202 2.08 13.45 -9.06
N PRO A 203 2.65 12.25 -8.89
CA PRO A 203 4.02 11.95 -9.33
C PRO A 203 4.29 12.21 -10.81
N THR A 204 3.31 11.91 -11.67
CA THR A 204 3.32 12.28 -13.10
C THR A 204 2.12 13.17 -13.41
N PRO A 205 2.15 13.97 -14.49
CA PRO A 205 0.98 14.71 -14.92
C PRO A 205 -0.23 13.80 -15.15
N VAL A 206 -1.42 14.29 -14.79
CA VAL A 206 -2.70 13.67 -15.17
C VAL A 206 -2.85 13.74 -16.69
N ASP A 207 -3.43 12.71 -17.30
CA ASP A 207 -3.73 12.69 -18.72
C ASP A 207 -4.65 13.87 -19.09
N PRO A 208 -4.27 14.73 -20.06
CA PRO A 208 -5.03 15.95 -20.37
C PRO A 208 -6.47 15.69 -20.82
N GLU A 209 -6.72 14.61 -21.57
CA GLU A 209 -8.05 14.26 -22.07
C GLU A 209 -8.93 13.75 -20.93
N VAL A 210 -8.35 12.93 -20.04
CA VAL A 210 -9.03 12.50 -18.81
C VAL A 210 -9.32 13.69 -17.91
N GLN A 211 -8.37 14.60 -17.70
CA GLN A 211 -8.57 15.80 -16.88
C GLN A 211 -9.74 16.64 -17.39
N LYS A 212 -9.74 16.95 -18.69
CA LYS A 212 -10.81 17.72 -19.34
C LYS A 212 -12.17 17.03 -19.18
N LYS A 213 -12.23 15.71 -19.32
CA LYS A 213 -13.45 14.93 -19.19
C LYS A 213 -13.96 14.87 -17.75
N VAL A 214 -13.06 14.63 -16.80
CA VAL A 214 -13.37 14.48 -15.37
C VAL A 214 -13.84 15.79 -14.74
N LEU A 215 -13.19 16.90 -15.08
CA LEU A 215 -13.50 18.22 -14.50
C LEU A 215 -14.66 18.94 -15.21
N LYS A 216 -15.21 18.37 -16.29
CA LYS A 216 -16.35 18.97 -16.99
C LYS A 216 -17.55 19.12 -16.04
N GLY A 217 -17.97 20.36 -15.82
CA GLY A 217 -19.08 20.69 -14.92
C GLY A 217 -18.79 20.43 -13.44
N TYR A 218 -17.52 20.35 -13.04
CA TYR A 218 -17.15 20.21 -11.64
C TYR A 218 -17.39 21.52 -10.88
N LYS A 219 -17.96 21.42 -9.67
CA LYS A 219 -18.40 22.58 -8.87
C LYS A 219 -17.28 23.58 -8.51
N ARG A 220 -16.02 23.13 -8.50
CA ARG A 220 -14.84 23.97 -8.22
C ARG A 220 -14.18 24.53 -9.47
N GLY A 221 -14.69 24.21 -10.66
CA GLY A 221 -14.14 24.62 -11.95
C GLY A 221 -13.32 23.54 -12.65
N ASP A 222 -12.80 23.90 -13.82
CA ASP A 222 -12.06 23.03 -14.74
C ASP A 222 -10.54 23.26 -14.75
N THR A 223 -10.08 24.28 -14.04
CA THR A 223 -8.68 24.63 -13.89
C THR A 223 -8.15 24.05 -12.57
N PRO A 224 -7.24 23.05 -12.59
CA PRO A 224 -6.69 22.48 -11.37
C PRO A 224 -5.91 23.49 -10.53
N VAL A 225 -5.91 23.29 -9.22
CA VAL A 225 -5.07 24.03 -8.29
C VAL A 225 -3.63 23.51 -8.31
N THR A 226 -2.68 24.41 -8.02
CA THR A 226 -1.24 24.11 -8.06
C THR A 226 -0.55 24.27 -6.70
N GLY A 227 -1.24 24.87 -5.71
CA GLY A 227 -0.74 25.08 -4.35
C GLY A 227 -1.00 23.90 -3.40
N ARG A 228 -0.77 24.13 -2.11
CA ARG A 228 -1.14 23.17 -1.06
C ARG A 228 -2.67 23.14 -0.95
N ALA A 229 -3.26 21.96 -1.06
CA ALA A 229 -4.72 21.79 -1.08
C ALA A 229 -5.47 22.45 0.10
N ALA A 230 -4.85 22.46 1.29
CA ALA A 230 -5.42 23.09 2.48
C ALA A 230 -5.58 24.62 2.37
N ASP A 231 -4.83 25.28 1.48
CA ASP A 231 -4.93 26.73 1.25
C ASP A 231 -6.24 27.10 0.52
N TYR A 232 -6.97 26.10 0.01
CA TYR A 232 -8.26 26.24 -0.69
C TYR A 232 -9.45 25.76 0.16
N LEU A 233 -9.24 25.57 1.46
CA LEU A 233 -10.27 25.23 2.44
C LEU A 233 -10.47 26.41 3.39
N GLU A 234 -11.72 26.73 3.70
CA GLU A 234 -12.05 27.68 4.74
C GLU A 234 -11.83 27.05 6.13
N PRO A 235 -11.54 27.84 7.18
CA PRO A 235 -11.51 27.34 8.55
C PRO A 235 -12.81 26.63 8.93
N GLU A 236 -12.72 25.39 9.41
CA GLU A 236 -13.87 24.56 9.79
C GLU A 236 -14.17 24.60 11.30
N LEU A 237 -13.29 25.22 12.09
CA LEU A 237 -13.43 25.42 13.53
C LEU A 237 -13.20 26.90 13.86
N GLU A 238 -14.02 27.44 14.76
CA GLU A 238 -13.82 28.76 15.37
C GLU A 238 -12.65 28.78 16.37
#